data_AF-A0A2D7PC94-F1
#
_entry.id   AF-A0A2D7PC94-F1
#
_cell.length_a   1.000
_cell.length_b   1.000
_cell.length_c   1.000
_cell.angle_alpha   90.00
_cell.angle_beta   90.00
_cell.angle_gamma   90.00
#
_symmetry.space_group_name_H-M   'P 1'
#
loop_
_entity.id
_entity.type
_entity.pdbx_description
1 polymer ?
#
loop_
_entity_poly.entity_id
_entity_poly.type
_entity_poly.pdbx_seq_one_letter_code
_entity_poly.pdbx_strand_id
1 'polypeptide(L)'
;MARLLPTRLPIASGDTVSTELFNRLVRILELNLGGFDPTFTLQLTTTQRDEARLEPGTLIFNTTTEVLQLFDGTQFIDLTSHRTYPTGVAGTSGLGTVSVTTG
;
A
#
# COMPACT_ATOMS: atom_id res chain seq x y z
N MET A 1 -1.45 -7.04 -8.10
CA MET A 1 -0.19 -7.17 -7.31
C MET A 1 0.88 -7.68 -8.25
N ALA A 2 1.82 -6.84 -8.68
CA ALA A 2 2.98 -7.28 -9.45
C ALA A 2 4.07 -7.71 -8.46
N ARG A 3 4.55 -8.94 -8.57
CA ARG A 3 5.59 -9.51 -7.69
C ARG A 3 6.85 -9.67 -8.53
N LEU A 4 7.96 -9.07 -8.07
CA LEU A 4 9.26 -9.32 -8.67
C LEU A 4 9.58 -10.81 -8.49
N LEU A 5 9.64 -11.55 -9.59
CA LEU A 5 10.07 -12.93 -9.58
C LEU A 5 11.57 -12.93 -9.25
N PRO A 6 12.04 -13.75 -8.29
CA PRO A 6 13.46 -13.88 -8.02
C PRO A 6 14.15 -14.52 -9.23
N THR A 7 14.72 -13.69 -10.11
CA THR A 7 15.50 -14.15 -11.25
C THR A 7 16.97 -14.12 -10.89
N ARG A 8 17.65 -15.26 -10.92
CA ARG A 8 19.11 -15.27 -10.93
C ARG A 8 19.57 -14.73 -12.28
N LEU A 9 20.52 -13.79 -12.28
CA LEU A 9 21.18 -13.38 -13.52
C LEU A 9 21.77 -14.62 -14.18
N PRO A 10 21.42 -14.92 -15.45
CA PRO A 10 22.00 -16.05 -16.15
C PRO A 10 23.52 -15.90 -16.19
N ILE A 11 24.21 -16.94 -15.75
CA ILE A 11 25.65 -17.06 -15.96
C ILE A 11 25.81 -17.62 -17.36
N ALA A 12 26.34 -16.81 -18.29
CA ALA A 12 26.56 -17.26 -19.65
C ALA A 12 27.69 -18.30 -19.65
N SER A 13 27.39 -19.49 -20.16
CA SER A 13 28.36 -20.57 -20.35
C SER A 13 28.50 -20.81 -21.85
N GLY A 14 29.64 -20.44 -22.43
CA GLY A 14 29.93 -20.54 -23.88
C GLY A 14 29.84 -19.21 -24.64
N ASP A 15 30.25 -19.21 -25.92
CA ASP A 15 30.37 -18.00 -26.75
C ASP A 15 29.03 -17.48 -27.30
N THR A 16 27.97 -18.30 -27.29
CA THR A 16 26.68 -17.97 -27.91
C THR A 16 25.49 -18.46 -27.07
N VAL A 17 24.43 -17.67 -27.05
CA VAL A 17 23.14 -18.02 -26.42
C VAL A 17 22.14 -18.36 -27.53
N SER A 18 21.30 -19.39 -27.33
CA SER A 18 20.22 -19.66 -28.29
C SER A 18 19.19 -18.53 -28.32
N THR A 19 18.60 -18.29 -29.48
CA THR A 19 17.55 -17.27 -29.67
C THR A 19 16.36 -17.48 -28.74
N GLU A 20 15.98 -18.75 -28.50
CA GLU A 20 14.91 -19.10 -27.55
C GLU A 20 15.24 -18.66 -26.11
N LEU A 21 16.46 -18.91 -25.65
CA LEU A 21 16.88 -18.64 -24.28
C LEU A 21 17.06 -17.12 -24.05
N PHE A 22 17.56 -16.41 -25.07
CA PHE A 22 17.60 -14.95 -25.08
C PHE A 22 16.20 -14.33 -25.03
N ASN A 23 15.28 -14.74 -25.91
CA ASN A 23 13.92 -14.20 -25.95
C ASN A 23 13.14 -14.50 -24.65
N ARG A 24 13.32 -15.68 -24.06
CA ARG A 24 12.74 -16.01 -22.75
C ARG A 24 13.27 -15.10 -21.64
N LEU A 25 14.58 -14.82 -21.62
CA LEU A 25 15.17 -13.90 -20.63
C LEU A 25 14.60 -12.49 -20.78
N VAL A 26 14.62 -11.94 -22.00
CA VAL A 26 14.09 -10.60 -22.29
C VAL A 26 12.61 -10.53 -21.88
N ARG A 27 11.82 -11.55 -22.18
CA ARG A 27 10.40 -11.58 -21.78
C ARG A 27 10.21 -11.60 -20.27
N ILE A 28 11.03 -12.35 -19.54
CA ILE A 28 10.99 -12.37 -18.08
C ILE A 28 11.37 -10.98 -17.52
N LEU A 29 12.40 -10.34 -18.09
CA LEU A 29 12.78 -8.98 -17.69
C LEU A 29 11.65 -7.99 -17.96
N GLU A 30 11.05 -7.98 -19.16
CA GLU A 30 9.89 -7.15 -19.48
C GLU A 30 8.72 -7.36 -18.53
N LEU A 31 8.39 -8.60 -18.18
CA LEU A 31 7.30 -8.92 -17.25
C LEU A 31 7.58 -8.41 -15.83
N ASN A 32 8.83 -8.47 -15.38
CA ASN A 32 9.22 -8.03 -14.05
C ASN A 32 9.41 -6.51 -13.95
N LEU A 33 9.99 -5.88 -14.98
CA LEU A 33 10.28 -4.45 -15.01
C LEU A 33 9.12 -3.60 -15.55
N GLY A 34 8.30 -4.12 -16.45
CA GLY A 34 7.19 -3.38 -17.05
C GLY A 34 5.99 -3.20 -16.13
N GLY A 35 5.86 -4.01 -15.07
CA GLY A 35 4.76 -3.94 -14.10
C GLY A 35 5.14 -3.32 -12.76
N PHE A 36 6.42 -3.02 -12.54
CA PHE A 36 6.92 -2.49 -11.27
C PHE A 36 7.16 -0.99 -11.42
N ASP A 37 6.30 -0.19 -10.80
CA ASP A 37 6.56 1.24 -10.66
C ASP A 37 7.27 1.48 -9.31
N PRO A 38 8.56 1.81 -9.32
CA PRO A 38 9.35 2.03 -8.10
C PRO A 38 8.92 3.28 -7.33
N THR A 39 8.04 4.11 -7.90
CA THR A 39 7.54 5.34 -7.27
C THR A 39 6.23 5.13 -6.52
N PHE A 40 5.56 4.00 -6.71
CA PHE A 40 4.31 3.72 -5.99
C PHE A 40 4.58 3.39 -4.52
N THR A 41 3.76 3.97 -3.65
CA THR A 41 3.72 3.60 -2.24
C THR A 41 3.35 2.12 -2.10
N LEU A 42 4.14 1.38 -1.33
CA LEU A 42 3.93 -0.04 -1.07
C LEU A 42 2.58 -0.26 -0.38
N GLN A 43 1.71 -1.09 -0.96
CA GLN A 43 0.38 -1.38 -0.43
C GLN A 43 0.35 -2.76 0.21
N LEU A 44 0.01 -2.84 1.51
CA LEU A 44 -0.01 -4.08 2.28
C LEU A 44 -1.26 -4.15 3.14
N THR A 45 -1.79 -5.35 3.38
CA THR A 45 -2.76 -5.56 4.46
C THR A 45 -2.05 -5.51 5.82
N THR A 46 -2.81 -5.34 6.91
CA THR A 46 -2.23 -5.37 8.27
C THR A 46 -1.45 -6.67 8.53
N THR A 47 -1.99 -7.83 8.13
CA THR A 47 -1.30 -9.11 8.30
C THR A 47 0.00 -9.18 7.50
N GLN A 48 -0.01 -8.75 6.24
CA GLN A 48 1.19 -8.75 5.40
C GLN A 48 2.25 -7.77 5.91
N ARG A 49 1.82 -6.60 6.40
CA ARG A 49 2.69 -5.60 7.01
C ARG A 49 3.37 -6.13 8.26
N ASP A 50 2.64 -6.85 9.11
CA ASP A 50 3.15 -7.38 10.38
C ASP A 50 4.12 -8.56 10.18
N GLU A 51 3.98 -9.30 9.07
CA GLU A 51 4.92 -10.34 8.65
C GLU A 51 6.11 -9.78 7.85
N ALA A 52 5.98 -8.58 7.28
CA ALA A 52 7.00 -7.98 6.44
C ALA A 52 8.18 -7.44 7.28
N ARG A 53 9.40 -7.83 6.88
CA ARG A 53 10.63 -7.24 7.39
C ARG A 53 10.94 -5.96 6.63
N LEU A 54 10.34 -4.86 7.06
CA LEU A 54 10.55 -3.53 6.47
C LEU A 54 11.71 -2.80 7.18
N GLU A 55 12.42 -1.96 6.44
CA GLU A 55 13.48 -1.12 6.99
C GLU A 55 12.87 0.14 7.64
N PRO A 56 13.50 0.71 8.69
CA PRO A 56 13.08 1.99 9.26
C PRO A 56 13.02 3.08 8.17
N GLY A 57 11.98 3.92 8.19
CA GLY A 57 11.73 4.94 7.18
C GLY A 57 10.84 4.49 6.02
N THR A 58 10.42 3.23 5.98
CA THR A 58 9.53 2.72 4.93
C THR A 58 8.12 3.30 5.04
N LEU A 59 7.63 3.88 3.95
CA LEU A 59 6.25 4.34 3.81
C LEU A 59 5.40 3.27 3.14
N ILE A 60 4.26 2.96 3.76
CA ILE A 60 3.29 1.98 3.25
C ILE A 60 1.88 2.53 3.31
N PHE A 61 1.02 2.08 2.40
CA PHE A 61 -0.42 2.27 2.51
C PHE A 61 -1.05 0.97 3.00
N ASN A 62 -1.65 1.02 4.19
CA ASN A 62 -2.32 -0.14 4.76
C ASN A 62 -3.71 -0.26 4.14
N THR A 63 -3.95 -1.30 3.35
CA THR A 63 -5.22 -1.50 2.65
C THR A 63 -6.33 -2.05 3.56
N THR A 64 -6.00 -2.52 4.76
CA THR A 64 -6.99 -2.98 5.75
C THR A 64 -7.57 -1.82 6.54
N THR A 65 -6.73 -0.87 6.95
CA THR A 65 -7.15 0.33 7.69
C THR A 65 -7.34 1.56 6.78
N GLU A 66 -6.96 1.44 5.50
CA GLU A 66 -7.00 2.47 4.46
C GLU A 66 -6.26 3.76 4.88
N VAL A 67 -5.11 3.60 5.54
CA VAL A 67 -4.26 4.70 6.00
C VAL A 67 -2.82 4.56 5.54
N LEU A 68 -2.17 5.70 5.29
CA LEU A 68 -0.74 5.80 5.07
C LEU A 68 -0.01 5.68 6.41
N GLN A 69 0.98 4.79 6.48
CA GLN A 69 1.76 4.50 7.68
C GLN A 69 3.27 4.57 7.39
N LEU A 70 4.04 5.02 8.38
CA LEU A 70 5.51 5.02 8.37
C LEU A 70 6.01 3.98 9.37
N PHE A 71 6.95 3.13 8.96
CA PHE A 71 7.66 2.26 9.90
C PHE A 71 8.86 2.98 10.52
N ASP A 72 8.90 3.12 11.85
CA ASP A 72 9.99 3.81 12.55
C ASP A 72 11.15 2.89 12.95
N GLY A 73 11.06 1.59 12.63
CA GLY A 73 12.00 0.55 13.04
C GLY A 73 11.51 -0.33 14.20
N THR A 74 10.45 0.10 14.89
CA THR A 74 9.81 -0.63 15.99
C THR A 74 8.31 -0.79 15.80
N GLN A 75 7.63 0.23 15.29
CA GLN A 75 6.18 0.27 15.12
C GLN A 75 5.79 1.06 13.87
N PHE A 76 4.51 0.96 13.52
CA PHE A 76 3.91 1.74 12.45
C PHE A 76 3.22 2.98 13.02
N ILE A 77 3.55 4.13 12.46
CA ILE A 77 2.97 5.44 12.81
C ILE A 77 1.99 5.82 11.70
N ASP A 78 0.75 6.10 12.05
CA ASP A 78 -0.26 6.57 11.11
C ASP A 78 0.02 8.03 10.72
N LEU A 79 0.25 8.27 9.42
CA LEU A 79 0.45 9.62 8.87
C LEU A 79 -0.86 10.28 8.41
N THR A 80 -1.88 9.46 8.18
CA THR A 80 -3.22 9.91 7.77
C THR A 80 -4.27 9.22 8.62
N SER A 81 -5.37 9.90 8.93
CA SER A 81 -6.57 9.27 9.49
C SER A 81 -7.41 8.64 8.38
N HIS A 82 -8.09 7.53 8.68
CA HIS A 82 -9.08 6.94 7.78
C HIS A 82 -10.13 8.00 7.41
N ARG A 83 -10.22 8.35 6.13
CA ARG A 83 -11.22 9.30 5.65
C ARG A 83 -12.52 8.57 5.34
N THR A 84 -13.39 8.49 6.33
CA THR A 84 -14.83 8.43 6.04
C THR A 84 -15.24 9.81 5.51
N TYR A 85 -15.84 9.87 4.32
CA TYR A 85 -16.54 11.06 3.86
C TYR A 85 -17.95 11.00 4.46
N PRO A 86 -18.23 11.67 5.60
CA PRO A 86 -19.57 11.61 6.16
C PRO A 86 -20.56 12.26 5.20
N THR A 87 -21.38 11.45 4.54
CA THR A 87 -22.53 11.91 3.77
C THR A 87 -23.64 12.27 4.76
N GLY A 88 -23.60 13.51 5.27
CA GLY A 88 -24.64 14.06 6.13
C GLY A 88 -24.36 13.89 7.62
N VAL A 89 -24.06 15.01 8.29
CA VAL A 89 -24.06 15.09 9.76
C VAL A 89 -25.45 15.54 10.19
N ALA A 90 -26.21 14.67 10.86
CA ALA A 90 -27.50 15.02 11.45
C ALA A 90 -27.33 15.26 12.96
N GLY A 91 -27.65 16.46 13.42
CA GLY A 91 -27.69 16.81 14.83
C GLY A 91 -29.13 16.84 15.33
N THR A 92 -29.44 16.07 16.37
CA THR A 92 -30.72 16.17 17.08
C THR A 92 -30.56 17.11 18.26
N SER A 93 -31.23 18.27 18.23
CA SER A 93 -31.32 19.20 19.37
C SER A 93 -32.73 19.20 19.96
N GLY A 94 -32.85 19.05 21.28
CA GLY A 94 -34.11 19.25 21.99
C GLY A 94 -34.36 20.72 22.28
N LEU A 95 -35.56 21.22 21.99
CA LEU A 95 -35.99 22.55 22.43
C LEU A 95 -36.50 22.45 23.88
N GLY A 96 -35.99 23.32 24.77
CA GLY A 96 -36.43 23.40 26.16
C GLY A 96 -37.89 23.85 26.30
N THR A 97 -38.46 23.70 27.50
CA THR A 97 -39.85 24.06 27.77
C THR A 97 -40.03 25.58 27.91
N VAL A 98 -41.03 26.14 27.22
CA VAL A 98 -41.43 27.55 27.34
C VAL A 98 -42.58 27.64 28.34
N SER A 99 -42.44 28.44 29.39
CA SER A 99 -43.54 28.80 30.29
C SER A 99 -44.07 30.19 29.93
N VAL A 100 -45.39 30.29 29.79
CA VAL A 100 -46.09 31.57 29.59
C VAL A 100 -46.78 31.93 30.89
N THR A 101 -46.43 33.09 31.46
CA THR A 101 -47.10 33.66 32.62
C THR A 101 -48.04 34.75 32.14
N THR A 102 -49.34 34.55 32.29
CA THR A 102 -50.36 35.60 32.11
C THR A 102 -50.71 36.17 33.47
N GLY A 103 -50.54 37.49 33.62
CA GLY A 103 -50.94 38.26 34.80
C GLY A 103 -52.39 38.71 34.78
#